data_AF-A0A0S2KJM4-F1
#
_entry.id   AF-A0A0S2KJM4-F1
#
_cell.length_a   1.000
_cell.length_b   1.000
_cell.length_c   1.000
_cell.angle_alpha   90.00
_cell.angle_beta   90.00
_cell.angle_gamma   90.00
#
_symmetry.space_group_name_H-M   'P 1'
#
loop_
_entity.id
_entity.type
_entity.pdbx_description
1 polymer ?
#
loop_
_entity_poly.entity_id
_entity_poly.type
_entity_poly.pdbx_seq_one_letter_code
_entity_poly.pdbx_strand_id
1 'polypeptide(L)'
;MINSNNFEYFLNAIHYCLWIGDMTFGDFMGRVVNILLSPIPKYLFTKEYKKKYYERRQREQKNIDKFFYDEEYGYHIGWAHHWFGYFYSCYPAFLSFILLGIVFRYFGKVSFLVIILTVAIPVGIFYIPAYQSVFSKDRYLKYFKQFEKKDKPWHQKWKRITILFCIGAIATVFLGIVAMWGVLLL
;
A
#
# COMPACT_ATOMS: atom_id res chain seq x y z
N MET A 1 -14.26 -14.56 18.52
CA MET A 1 -12.81 -14.25 18.60
C MET A 1 -12.14 -14.89 17.40
N ILE A 2 -11.84 -14.09 16.37
CA ILE A 2 -10.92 -14.55 15.31
C ILE A 2 -9.59 -14.80 16.00
N ASN A 3 -8.97 -15.95 15.73
CA ASN A 3 -7.69 -16.38 16.31
C ASN A 3 -6.65 -15.29 15.99
N SER A 4 -6.43 -14.36 16.93
CA SER A 4 -5.78 -13.06 16.68
C SER A 4 -4.40 -13.23 16.07
N ASN A 5 -3.68 -14.28 16.47
CA ASN A 5 -2.37 -14.63 15.92
C ASN A 5 -2.39 -14.90 14.41
N ASN A 6 -3.44 -15.50 13.84
CA ASN A 6 -3.48 -15.83 12.41
C ASN A 6 -3.86 -14.63 11.55
N PHE A 7 -4.81 -13.81 12.00
CA PHE A 7 -5.23 -12.61 11.29
C PHE A 7 -4.13 -11.54 11.31
N GLU A 8 -3.53 -11.31 12.49
CA GLU A 8 -2.42 -10.39 12.66
C GLU A 8 -1.23 -10.78 11.80
N TYR A 9 -0.83 -12.06 11.83
CA TYR A 9 0.24 -12.59 10.98
C TYR A 9 -0.06 -12.36 9.49
N PHE A 10 -1.28 -12.66 9.05
CA PHE A 10 -1.68 -12.52 7.65
C PHE A 10 -1.57 -11.08 7.15
N LEU A 11 -2.12 -10.12 7.90
CA LEU A 11 -2.08 -8.71 7.52
C LEU A 11 -0.65 -8.16 7.52
N ASN A 12 0.16 -8.50 8.52
CA ASN A 12 1.55 -8.08 8.56
C ASN A 12 2.38 -8.71 7.44
N ALA A 13 2.09 -9.96 7.03
CA ALA A 13 2.77 -10.59 5.92
C ALA A 13 2.42 -9.93 4.58
N ILE A 14 1.17 -9.49 4.40
CA ILE A 14 0.75 -8.67 3.26
C ILE A 14 1.52 -7.35 3.24
N HIS A 15 1.49 -6.63 4.36
CA HIS A 15 2.15 -5.33 4.50
C HIS A 15 3.66 -5.41 4.24
N TYR A 16 4.31 -6.44 4.78
CA TYR A 16 5.73 -6.73 4.51
C TYR A 16 6.00 -6.97 3.02
N CYS A 17 5.17 -7.79 2.36
CA CYS A 17 5.36 -8.06 0.94
C CYS A 17 5.11 -6.84 0.05
N LEU A 18 4.21 -5.93 0.46
CA LEU A 18 4.02 -4.64 -0.20
C LEU A 18 5.28 -3.78 -0.07
N TRP A 19 5.86 -3.69 1.14
CA TRP A 19 7.10 -2.96 1.38
C TRP A 19 8.28 -3.49 0.57
N ILE A 20 8.53 -4.81 0.62
CA ILE A 20 9.60 -5.45 -0.17
C ILE A 20 9.36 -5.28 -1.67
N GLY A 21 8.10 -5.40 -2.11
CA GLY A 21 7.72 -5.20 -3.50
C GLY A 21 8.02 -3.79 -3.99
N ASP A 22 7.67 -2.79 -3.19
CA ASP A 22 7.91 -1.37 -3.48
C ASP A 22 9.40 -1.03 -3.51
N MET A 23 10.19 -1.51 -2.53
CA MET A 23 11.66 -1.37 -2.55
C MET A 23 12.25 -1.99 -3.83
N THR A 24 11.86 -3.23 -4.16
CA THR A 24 12.37 -3.92 -5.36
C THR A 24 12.01 -3.17 -6.65
N PHE A 25 10.81 -2.59 -6.71
CA PHE A 25 10.39 -1.78 -7.85
C PHE A 25 11.13 -0.44 -7.90
N GLY A 26 11.33 0.21 -6.75
CA GLY A 26 12.14 1.42 -6.61
C GLY A 26 13.57 1.22 -7.09
N ASP A 27 14.23 0.13 -6.69
CA ASP A 27 15.57 -0.26 -7.13
C ASP A 27 15.65 -0.48 -8.64
N PHE A 28 14.61 -1.09 -9.21
CA PHE A 28 14.49 -1.28 -10.65
C PHE A 28 14.33 0.07 -11.38
N MET A 29 13.41 0.92 -10.92
CA MET A 29 13.17 2.23 -11.51
C MET A 29 14.39 3.15 -11.37
N GLY A 30 15.08 3.11 -10.23
CA GLY A 30 16.33 3.84 -10.02
C GLY A 30 17.42 3.44 -11.00
N ARG A 31 17.54 2.14 -11.33
CA ARG A 31 18.46 1.67 -12.38
C ARG A 31 18.06 2.19 -13.77
N VAL A 32 16.78 2.12 -14.12
CA VAL A 32 16.28 2.63 -15.41
C VAL A 32 16.55 4.14 -15.55
N VAL A 33 16.21 4.93 -14.53
CA VAL A 33 16.45 6.37 -14.49
C VAL A 33 17.95 6.68 -14.59
N ASN A 34 18.79 5.94 -13.86
CA ASN A 34 20.23 6.10 -13.95
C ASN A 34 20.77 5.83 -15.35
N ILE A 35 20.30 4.78 -16.04
CA ILE A 35 20.70 4.49 -17.42
C ILE A 35 20.31 5.64 -18.34
N LEU A 36 19.06 6.10 -18.26
CA LEU A 36 18.52 7.17 -19.10
C LEU A 36 19.23 8.51 -18.88
N LEU A 37 19.54 8.85 -17.63
CA LEU A 37 20.08 10.17 -17.27
C LEU A 37 21.61 10.21 -17.16
N SER A 38 22.29 9.06 -17.05
CA SER A 38 23.77 9.01 -16.97
C SER A 38 24.54 9.68 -18.11
N PRO A 39 24.02 9.77 -19.36
CA PRO A 39 24.73 10.47 -20.44
C PRO A 39 24.80 11.99 -20.20
N ILE A 40 23.81 12.59 -19.54
CA ILE A 40 23.74 14.05 -19.31
C ILE A 40 24.98 14.57 -18.59
N PRO A 41 25.31 14.12 -17.36
CA PRO A 41 26.51 14.58 -16.67
C PRO A 41 27.82 14.11 -17.33
N LYS A 42 27.76 13.08 -18.19
CA LYS A 42 28.93 12.55 -18.88
C LYS A 42 29.33 13.41 -20.08
N TYR A 43 28.35 13.87 -20.86
CA TYR A 43 28.56 14.54 -22.15
C TYR A 43 28.20 16.03 -22.16
N LEU A 44 27.25 16.47 -21.32
CA LEU A 44 26.74 17.85 -21.34
C LEU A 44 27.35 18.76 -20.27
N PHE A 45 28.00 18.22 -19.25
CA PHE A 45 28.54 19.02 -18.15
C PHE A 45 29.99 19.44 -18.40
N THR A 46 30.33 20.67 -18.00
CA THR A 46 31.73 21.14 -17.96
C THR A 46 32.53 20.34 -16.93
N LYS A 47 33.87 20.34 -17.04
CA LYS A 47 34.75 19.58 -16.13
C LYS A 47 34.51 19.92 -14.66
N GLU A 48 34.33 21.21 -14.35
CA GLU A 48 34.08 21.69 -12.99
C GLU A 48 32.72 21.22 -12.46
N TYR A 49 31.65 21.37 -13.25
CA TYR A 49 30.32 20.89 -12.88
C TYR A 49 30.27 19.37 -12.71
N LYS A 50 30.98 18.63 -13.56
CA LYS A 50 31.07 17.17 -13.47
C LYS A 50 31.70 16.73 -12.15
N LYS A 51 32.80 17.36 -11.73
CA LYS A 51 33.45 17.09 -10.44
C LYS A 51 32.47 17.35 -9.27
N LYS A 52 31.86 18.54 -9.24
CA LYS A 52 30.88 18.92 -8.20
C LYS A 52 29.68 17.97 -8.14
N TYR A 53 29.19 17.53 -9.30
CA TYR A 53 28.07 16.60 -9.39
C TYR A 53 28.38 15.23 -8.76
N TYR A 54 29.50 14.61 -9.10
CA TYR A 54 29.86 13.30 -8.55
C TYR A 54 30.23 13.35 -7.06
N GLU A 55 30.92 14.40 -6.61
CA GLU A 55 31.21 14.62 -5.19
C GLU A 55 29.92 14.78 -4.38
N ARG A 56 28.96 15.58 -4.88
CA ARG A 56 27.64 15.73 -4.24
C ARG A 56 26.89 14.41 -4.22
N ARG A 57 26.86 13.67 -5.33
CA ARG A 57 26.18 12.37 -5.40
C ARG A 57 26.70 11.41 -4.33
N GLN A 58 28.02 11.28 -4.18
CA GLN A 58 28.61 10.42 -3.15
C GLN A 58 28.28 10.88 -1.73
N ARG A 59 28.31 12.20 -1.48
CA ARG A 59 27.99 12.78 -0.17
C ARG A 59 26.52 12.55 0.21
N GLU A 60 25.62 12.77 -0.74
CA GLU A 60 24.18 12.70 -0.51
C GLU A 60 23.61 11.28 -0.59
N GLN A 61 24.37 10.31 -1.11
CA GLN A 61 23.88 8.93 -1.27
C GLN A 61 23.34 8.36 0.05
N LYS A 62 24.04 8.58 1.17
CA LYS A 62 23.57 8.12 2.49
C LYS A 62 22.25 8.75 2.91
N ASN A 63 22.03 10.03 2.58
CA ASN A 63 20.78 10.74 2.89
C ASN A 63 19.64 10.23 2.01
N ILE A 64 19.93 9.96 0.74
CA ILE A 64 18.98 9.37 -0.22
C ILE A 64 18.60 7.96 0.24
N ASP A 65 19.57 7.12 0.58
CA ASP A 65 19.32 5.75 1.03
C ASP A 65 18.49 5.76 2.32
N LYS A 66 18.82 6.61 3.28
CA LYS A 66 18.00 6.78 4.49
C LYS A 66 16.57 7.22 4.15
N PHE A 67 16.41 8.21 3.26
CA PHE A 67 15.09 8.68 2.86
C PHE A 67 14.24 7.58 2.23
N PHE A 68 14.82 6.71 1.40
CA PHE A 68 14.05 5.67 0.72
C PHE A 68 13.82 4.41 1.56
N TYR A 69 14.84 3.90 2.24
CA TYR A 69 14.87 2.54 2.78
C TYR A 69 14.78 2.44 4.31
N ASP A 70 14.69 3.56 5.02
CA ASP A 70 14.44 3.52 6.46
C ASP A 70 13.14 2.74 6.75
N GLU A 71 13.22 1.73 7.63
CA GLU A 71 12.15 0.77 7.86
C GLU A 71 10.96 1.34 8.64
N GLU A 72 11.12 2.52 9.25
CA GLU A 72 10.10 3.17 10.10
C GLU A 72 9.60 4.48 9.48
N TYR A 73 10.50 5.26 8.89
CA TYR A 73 10.22 6.61 8.36
C TYR A 73 10.54 6.77 6.86
N GLY A 74 11.02 5.71 6.21
CA GLY A 74 11.40 5.76 4.80
C GLY A 74 10.21 5.91 3.85
N TYR A 75 10.50 6.37 2.63
CA TYR A 75 9.52 6.49 1.56
C TYR A 75 8.81 5.16 1.28
N HIS A 76 9.57 4.06 1.16
CA HIS A 76 9.01 2.77 0.81
C HIS A 76 8.06 2.21 1.88
N ILE A 77 8.35 2.42 3.16
CA ILE A 77 7.45 1.98 4.23
C ILE A 77 6.18 2.82 4.28
N GLY A 78 6.29 4.14 4.11
CA GLY A 78 5.14 5.03 3.99
C GLY A 78 4.24 4.66 2.81
N TRP A 79 4.83 4.31 1.67
CA TRP A 79 4.10 3.84 0.49
C TRP A 79 3.39 2.51 0.76
N ALA A 80 4.06 1.57 1.43
CA ALA A 80 3.47 0.31 1.84
C ALA A 80 2.29 0.50 2.82
N HIS A 81 2.39 1.45 3.77
CA HIS A 81 1.27 1.82 4.66
C HIS A 81 0.07 2.31 3.86
N HIS A 82 0.29 3.24 2.94
CA HIS A 82 -0.77 3.80 2.09
C HIS A 82 -1.48 2.71 1.28
N TRP A 83 -0.71 1.90 0.54
CA TRP A 83 -1.28 0.84 -0.30
C TRP A 83 -1.94 -0.27 0.50
N PHE A 84 -1.36 -0.66 1.64
CA PHE A 84 -2.01 -1.60 2.54
C PHE A 84 -3.38 -1.08 2.98
N GLY A 85 -3.43 0.16 3.45
CA GLY A 85 -4.67 0.80 3.88
C GLY A 85 -5.70 0.89 2.75
N TYR A 86 -5.27 1.27 1.56
CA TYR A 86 -6.12 1.35 0.36
C TYR A 86 -6.71 -0.01 -0.01
N PHE A 87 -5.87 -1.03 -0.24
CA PHE A 87 -6.34 -2.36 -0.66
C PHE A 87 -7.19 -3.04 0.41
N TYR A 88 -6.83 -2.91 1.69
CA TYR A 88 -7.66 -3.44 2.76
C TYR A 88 -9.03 -2.77 2.82
N SER A 89 -9.09 -1.45 2.62
CA SER A 89 -10.35 -0.68 2.69
C SER A 89 -11.33 -0.99 1.55
N CYS A 90 -10.84 -1.51 0.42
CA CYS A 90 -11.71 -1.97 -0.68
C CYS A 90 -12.69 -3.07 -0.26
N TYR A 91 -12.29 -3.95 0.67
CA TYR A 91 -13.14 -5.06 1.13
C TYR A 91 -14.39 -4.58 1.89
N PRO A 92 -14.28 -3.76 2.96
CA PRO A 92 -15.47 -3.19 3.60
C PRO A 92 -16.19 -2.16 2.73
N ALA A 93 -15.53 -1.53 1.76
CA ALA A 93 -16.20 -0.65 0.81
C ALA A 93 -17.29 -1.37 -0.02
N PHE A 94 -17.20 -2.69 -0.20
CA PHE A 94 -18.28 -3.48 -0.78
C PHE A 94 -19.60 -3.31 -0.02
N LEU A 95 -19.56 -3.41 1.31
CA LEU A 95 -20.73 -3.18 2.16
C LEU A 95 -21.22 -1.74 2.04
N SER A 96 -20.30 -0.78 1.98
CA SER A 96 -20.62 0.63 1.75
C SER A 96 -21.41 0.85 0.46
N PHE A 97 -21.05 0.18 -0.64
CA PHE A 97 -21.80 0.28 -1.90
C PHE A 97 -23.20 -0.33 -1.81
N ILE A 98 -23.37 -1.46 -1.13
CA ILE A 98 -24.70 -2.05 -0.89
C ILE A 98 -25.56 -1.07 -0.09
N LEU A 99 -25.04 -0.53 1.01
CA LEU A 99 -25.75 0.45 1.84
C LEU A 99 -26.10 1.71 1.05
N LEU A 100 -25.19 2.18 0.19
CA LEU A 100 -25.44 3.33 -0.66
C LEU A 100 -26.59 3.06 -1.66
N GLY A 101 -26.68 1.85 -2.21
CA GLY A 101 -27.80 1.42 -3.05
C GLY A 101 -29.13 1.44 -2.31
N ILE A 102 -29.15 0.96 -1.06
CA ILE A 102 -30.33 1.02 -0.19
C ILE A 102 -30.73 2.48 0.07
N VAL A 103 -29.77 3.33 0.44
CA VAL A 103 -30.01 4.76 0.72
C VAL A 103 -30.62 5.44 -0.50
N PHE A 104 -30.03 5.27 -1.68
CA PHE A 104 -30.56 5.88 -2.89
C PHE A 104 -31.93 5.33 -3.30
N ARG A 105 -32.19 4.02 -3.10
CA ARG A 105 -33.49 3.43 -3.39
C ARG A 105 -34.62 4.04 -2.56
N TYR A 106 -34.41 4.20 -1.25
CA TYR A 106 -35.46 4.65 -0.33
C TYR A 106 -35.57 6.17 -0.24
N PHE A 107 -34.47 6.90 -0.40
CA PHE A 107 -34.42 8.36 -0.18
C PHE A 107 -34.15 9.15 -1.46
N GLY A 108 -33.90 8.49 -2.59
CA GLY A 108 -33.56 9.15 -3.85
C GLY A 108 -32.25 9.93 -3.74
N LYS A 109 -32.29 11.21 -4.14
CA LYS A 109 -31.12 12.09 -4.08
C LYS A 109 -30.86 12.56 -2.65
N VAL A 110 -29.80 12.05 -2.04
CA VAL A 110 -29.32 12.49 -0.72
C VAL A 110 -28.17 13.50 -0.83
N SER A 111 -27.86 14.19 0.26
CA SER A 111 -26.75 15.14 0.30
C SER A 111 -25.39 14.43 0.19
N PHE A 112 -24.38 15.15 -0.28
CA PHE A 112 -23.01 14.64 -0.37
C PHE A 112 -22.46 14.15 0.99
N LEU A 113 -22.85 14.82 2.09
CA LEU A 113 -22.48 14.40 3.44
C LEU A 113 -23.03 13.00 3.78
N VAL A 114 -24.29 12.72 3.43
CA VAL A 114 -24.89 11.39 3.65
C VAL A 114 -24.13 10.33 2.86
N ILE A 115 -23.79 10.60 1.60
CA ILE A 115 -22.99 9.68 0.77
C ILE A 115 -21.64 9.38 1.43
N ILE A 116 -20.92 10.43 1.88
CA ILE A 116 -19.64 10.25 2.56
C ILE A 116 -19.80 9.40 3.81
N LEU A 117 -20.80 9.69 4.66
CA LEU A 117 -20.98 8.95 5.92
C LEU A 117 -21.35 7.48 5.66
N THR A 118 -22.22 7.21 4.69
CA THR A 118 -22.58 5.84 4.28
C THR A 118 -21.36 5.05 3.82
N VAL A 119 -20.39 5.71 3.18
CA VAL A 119 -19.15 5.06 2.74
C VAL A 119 -18.11 4.94 3.85
N ALA A 120 -17.88 6.03 4.58
CA ALA A 120 -16.80 6.16 5.55
C ALA A 120 -17.05 5.35 6.83
N ILE A 121 -18.30 5.25 7.30
CA ILE A 121 -18.63 4.55 8.54
C ILE A 121 -18.27 3.05 8.45
N PRO A 122 -18.73 2.28 7.44
CA PRO A 122 -18.33 0.88 7.32
C PRO A 122 -16.83 0.72 7.16
N VAL A 123 -16.21 1.48 6.24
CA VAL A 123 -14.75 1.41 6.01
C VAL A 123 -13.99 1.66 7.31
N GLY A 124 -14.34 2.72 8.04
CA GLY A 124 -13.73 3.07 9.32
C GLY A 124 -13.87 1.97 10.37
N ILE A 125 -15.08 1.46 10.60
CA ILE A 125 -15.33 0.40 11.60
C ILE A 125 -14.52 -0.86 11.29
N PHE A 126 -14.54 -1.31 10.02
CA PHE A 126 -13.84 -2.53 9.62
C PHE A 126 -12.32 -2.34 9.49
N TYR A 127 -11.84 -1.10 9.42
CA TYR A 127 -10.40 -0.78 9.43
C TYR A 127 -9.78 -0.86 10.83
N ILE A 128 -10.55 -0.61 11.90
CA ILE A 128 -10.07 -0.68 13.30
C ILE A 128 -9.26 -1.96 13.59
N PRO A 129 -9.76 -3.19 13.32
CA PRO A 129 -9.00 -4.40 13.62
C PRO A 129 -7.71 -4.53 12.79
N ALA A 130 -7.70 -4.06 11.54
CA ALA A 130 -6.48 -4.04 10.72
C ALA A 130 -5.45 -3.06 11.28
N TYR A 131 -5.89 -1.87 11.67
CA TYR A 131 -5.04 -0.88 12.31
C TYR A 131 -4.44 -1.40 13.62
N GLN A 132 -5.24 -2.06 14.44
CA GLN A 132 -4.77 -2.69 15.68
C GLN A 132 -3.74 -3.80 15.43
N SER A 133 -3.91 -4.55 14.35
CA SER A 133 -3.05 -5.69 14.01
C SER A 133 -1.72 -5.28 13.37
N VAL A 134 -1.68 -4.16 12.64
CA VAL A 134 -0.49 -3.78 11.85
C VAL A 134 0.22 -2.56 12.45
N PHE A 135 -0.53 -1.47 12.71
CA PHE A 135 0.07 -0.17 13.01
C PHE A 135 0.14 0.17 14.49
N SER A 136 -0.68 -0.47 15.34
CA SER A 136 -0.67 -0.14 16.77
C SER A 136 0.64 -0.52 17.44
N LYS A 137 1.33 0.49 17.99
CA LYS A 137 2.65 0.35 18.64
C LYS A 137 3.70 -0.26 17.71
N ASP A 138 3.65 0.10 16.42
CA ASP A 138 4.62 -0.30 15.40
C ASP A 138 4.82 -1.82 15.31
N ARG A 139 3.72 -2.54 15.54
CA ARG A 139 3.69 -4.01 15.61
C ARG A 139 4.22 -4.66 14.34
N TYR A 140 4.02 -4.04 13.18
CA TYR A 140 4.57 -4.52 11.92
C TYR A 140 6.09 -4.69 11.95
N LEU A 141 6.84 -3.83 12.64
CA LEU A 141 8.31 -3.96 12.75
C LEU A 141 8.72 -5.28 13.40
N LYS A 142 7.95 -5.75 14.40
CA LYS A 142 8.20 -7.05 15.04
C LYS A 142 8.04 -8.20 14.05
N TYR A 143 7.02 -8.15 13.20
CA TYR A 143 6.78 -9.15 12.17
C TYR A 143 7.79 -9.06 11.02
N PHE A 144 8.20 -7.85 10.64
CA PHE A 144 9.21 -7.65 9.59
C PHE A 144 10.51 -8.35 9.97
N LYS A 145 11.01 -8.13 11.19
CA LYS A 145 12.18 -8.85 11.74
C LYS A 145 12.02 -10.37 11.78
N GLN A 146 10.79 -10.86 11.93
CA GLN A 146 10.48 -12.29 11.87
C GLN A 146 10.48 -12.81 10.42
N PHE A 147 9.96 -12.03 9.48
CA PHE A 147 9.78 -12.40 8.08
C PHE A 147 11.07 -12.30 7.27
N GLU A 148 11.97 -11.38 7.60
CA GLU A 148 13.31 -11.32 7.02
C GLU A 148 14.12 -12.60 7.22
N LYS A 149 13.87 -13.32 8.31
CA LYS A 149 14.53 -14.60 8.63
C LYS A 149 13.90 -15.79 7.92
N LYS A 150 12.84 -15.59 7.14
CA LYS A 150 12.15 -16.67 6.44
C LYS A 150 12.88 -17.05 5.17
N ASP A 151 12.61 -18.27 4.72
CA ASP A 151 13.22 -18.83 3.53
C ASP A 151 12.55 -18.34 2.26
N LYS A 152 13.24 -18.50 1.13
CA LYS A 152 12.75 -18.08 -0.20
C LYS A 152 11.35 -18.66 -0.55
N PRO A 153 11.04 -19.94 -0.27
CA PRO A 153 9.69 -20.47 -0.46
C PRO A 153 8.60 -19.67 0.27
N TRP A 154 8.84 -19.26 1.51
CA TRP A 154 7.89 -18.44 2.27
C TRP A 154 7.65 -17.10 1.58
N HIS A 155 8.71 -16.39 1.18
CA HIS A 155 8.58 -15.10 0.49
C HIS A 155 7.83 -15.22 -0.85
N GLN A 156 8.10 -16.27 -1.62
CA GLN A 156 7.40 -16.51 -2.88
C GLN A 156 5.92 -16.80 -2.67
N LYS A 157 5.58 -17.59 -1.66
CA LYS A 157 4.20 -17.88 -1.28
C LYS A 157 3.46 -16.59 -0.92
N TRP A 158 4.01 -15.80 0.00
CA TRP A 158 3.34 -14.59 0.46
C TRP A 158 3.28 -13.49 -0.59
N LYS A 159 4.27 -13.37 -1.46
CA LYS A 159 4.18 -12.50 -2.65
C LYS A 159 2.95 -12.83 -3.50
N ARG A 160 2.70 -14.12 -3.79
CA ARG A 160 1.52 -14.54 -4.56
C ARG A 160 0.21 -14.23 -3.83
N ILE A 161 0.16 -14.48 -2.53
CA ILE A 161 -1.01 -14.16 -1.68
C ILE A 161 -1.29 -12.65 -1.68
N THR A 162 -0.26 -11.82 -1.52
CA THR A 162 -0.38 -10.35 -1.56
C THR A 162 -0.89 -9.86 -2.91
N ILE A 163 -0.38 -10.41 -4.03
CA ILE A 163 -0.89 -10.07 -5.37
C ILE A 163 -2.37 -10.42 -5.49
N LEU A 164 -2.77 -11.63 -5.06
CA LEU A 164 -4.17 -12.03 -5.06
C LEU A 164 -5.03 -11.14 -4.15
N PHE A 165 -4.51 -10.73 -3.00
CA PHE A 165 -5.18 -9.79 -2.09
C PHE A 165 -5.40 -8.42 -2.75
N CYS A 166 -4.42 -7.88 -3.47
CA CYS A 166 -4.56 -6.61 -4.19
C CYS A 166 -5.55 -6.72 -5.36
N ILE A 167 -5.48 -7.80 -6.15
CA ILE A 167 -6.43 -8.04 -7.25
C ILE A 167 -7.85 -8.23 -6.70
N GLY A 168 -7.99 -9.01 -5.63
CA GLY A 168 -9.26 -9.24 -4.95
C GLY A 168 -9.87 -7.95 -4.42
N ALA A 169 -9.06 -7.05 -3.86
CA ALA A 169 -9.50 -5.73 -3.41
C ALA A 169 -10.10 -4.91 -4.57
N ILE A 170 -9.39 -4.83 -5.70
CA ILE A 170 -9.88 -4.12 -6.89
C ILE A 170 -11.17 -4.75 -7.42
N ALA A 171 -11.21 -6.07 -7.55
CA ALA A 171 -12.40 -6.80 -8.00
C ALA A 171 -13.60 -6.55 -7.08
N THR A 172 -13.37 -6.49 -5.76
CA THR A 172 -14.41 -6.24 -4.76
C THR A 172 -15.05 -4.86 -4.91
N VAL A 173 -14.29 -3.84 -5.31
CA VAL A 173 -14.85 -2.51 -5.62
C VAL A 173 -15.83 -2.59 -6.79
N PHE A 174 -15.45 -3.25 -7.89
CA PHE A 174 -16.34 -3.42 -9.05
C PHE A 174 -17.59 -4.22 -8.71
N LEU A 175 -17.44 -5.31 -7.95
CA LEU A 175 -18.56 -6.10 -7.45
C LEU A 175 -19.48 -5.26 -6.56
N GLY A 176 -18.93 -4.39 -5.73
CA GLY A 176 -19.72 -3.47 -4.89
C GLY A 176 -20.56 -2.51 -5.72
N ILE A 177 -19.96 -1.91 -6.76
CA ILE A 177 -20.70 -1.04 -7.69
C ILE A 177 -21.84 -1.81 -8.36
N VAL A 178 -21.58 -3.02 -8.87
CA VAL A 178 -22.63 -3.87 -9.49
C VAL A 178 -23.73 -4.21 -8.47
N ALA A 179 -23.37 -4.55 -7.24
CA ALA A 179 -24.33 -4.85 -6.18
C ALA A 179 -25.19 -3.63 -5.82
N MET A 180 -24.61 -2.43 -5.76
CA MET A 180 -25.35 -1.17 -5.56
C MET A 180 -26.42 -0.98 -6.64
N TRP A 181 -26.06 -1.17 -7.91
CA TRP A 181 -27.01 -1.10 -9.02
C TRP A 181 -28.09 -2.18 -8.94
N GLY A 182 -27.72 -3.40 -8.57
CA GLY A 182 -28.69 -4.48 -8.34
C GLY A 182 -29.72 -4.10 -7.26
N VAL A 183 -29.27 -3.55 -6.14
CA VAL A 183 -30.16 -3.07 -5.06
C VAL A 183 -31.09 -1.96 -5.52
N LEU A 184 -30.59 -1.03 -6.34
CA LEU A 184 -31.35 0.09 -6.89
C LEU A 184 -32.47 -0.34 -7.85
N LEU A 185 -32.29 -1.45 -8.56
CA LEU A 185 -33.24 -1.97 -9.55
C LEU A 185 -34.28 -2.93 -8.96
N LEU A 186 -34.03 -3.46 -7.77
CA LEU A 186 -35.01 -4.23 -7.00
C LEU A 186 -36.11 -3.33 -6.48
#